data_AF-A0A1Z1MTQ1-F1
#
_entry.id   AF-A0A1Z1MTQ1-F1
#
_cell.length_a   1.000
_cell.length_b   1.000
_cell.length_c   1.000
_cell.angle_alpha   90.00
_cell.angle_beta   90.00
_cell.angle_gamma   90.00
#
_symmetry.space_group_name_H-M   'P 1'
#
loop_
_entity.id
_entity.type
_entity.pdbx_description
1 polymer ?
#
loop_
_entity_poly.entity_id
_entity_poly.type
_entity_poly.pdbx_seq_one_letter_code
_entity_poly.pdbx_strand_id
1 'polypeptide(L)'
;MFSYFLYWILSILFVVLCVMFCYQFYLAIINTYINKNSNITVIDRFGSVLPYGLPLLEGLQNFGQQILPDYPFSLMSMYKKTFMPLVIFYVTHPELAFIIFFVLYYLFVRAKSPIPSRPFIRFNVLQAILLFLINSLLGSAFRALPMEFKVSLYGLILCNTLFWFVLLTILYSVIKSLLGSYARIPVISQAVKIQIDSP
;
A
#
# COMPACT_ATOMS: atom_id res chain seq x y z
N MET A 1 8.47 41.39 21.08
CA MET A 1 8.87 40.23 21.92
C MET A 1 7.66 39.44 22.43
N PHE A 2 6.61 40.07 22.96
CA PHE A 2 5.42 39.36 23.49
C PHE A 2 4.66 38.50 22.46
N SER A 3 4.59 38.92 21.20
CA SER A 3 3.94 38.16 20.12
C SER A 3 4.64 36.84 19.81
N TYR A 4 5.97 36.83 19.71
CA TYR A 4 6.77 35.62 19.49
C TYR A 4 6.63 34.63 20.65
N PHE A 5 6.56 35.13 21.89
CA PHE A 5 6.33 34.31 23.07
C PHE A 5 4.95 33.63 23.05
N LEU A 6 3.90 34.36 22.64
CA LEU A 6 2.54 33.81 22.46
C LEU A 6 2.48 32.72 21.36
N TYR A 7 3.13 32.94 20.21
CA TYR A 7 3.21 31.93 19.15
C TYR A 7 3.93 30.66 19.61
N TRP A 8 4.98 30.80 20.41
CA TRP A 8 5.72 29.67 20.95
C TRP A 8 4.86 28.82 21.89
N ILE A 9 4.08 29.46 22.76
CA ILE A 9 3.11 28.78 23.64
C ILE A 9 2.03 28.06 22.83
N LEU A 10 1.45 28.73 21.83
CA LEU A 10 0.43 28.13 20.95
C LEU A 10 0.96 26.92 20.19
N SER A 11 2.20 26.99 19.70
CA SER A 11 2.85 25.88 19.00
C SER A 11 3.03 24.67 19.92
N ILE A 12 3.50 24.87 21.16
CA ILE A 12 3.65 23.79 22.13
C ILE A 12 2.30 23.16 22.47
N LEU A 13 1.28 24.00 22.70
CA LEU A 13 -0.06 23.52 23.03
C LEU A 13 -0.67 22.70 21.88
N PHE A 14 -0.43 23.12 20.63
CA PHE A 14 -0.81 22.37 19.44
C PHE A 14 -0.11 21.01 19.35
N VAL A 15 1.20 20.96 19.59
CA VAL A 15 1.96 19.70 19.60
C VAL A 15 1.45 18.75 20.68
N VAL A 16 1.18 19.25 21.89
CA VAL A 16 0.63 18.44 22.99
C VAL A 16 -0.76 17.89 22.63
N LEU A 17 -1.63 18.71 22.03
CA LEU A 17 -2.93 18.25 21.55
C LEU A 17 -2.80 17.18 20.46
N CYS A 18 -1.87 17.33 19.51
CA CYS A 18 -1.60 16.32 18.49
C CYS A 18 -1.13 14.99 19.12
N VAL A 19 -0.21 15.04 20.09
CA VAL A 19 0.28 13.84 20.78
C VAL A 19 -0.85 13.15 21.55
N MET A 20 -1.67 13.91 22.29
CA MET A 20 -2.83 13.35 23.00
C MET A 20 -3.85 12.74 22.04
N PHE A 21 -4.12 13.39 20.90
CA PHE A 21 -5.01 12.86 19.88
C PHE A 21 -4.47 11.56 19.29
N CYS A 22 -3.18 11.50 18.95
CA CYS A 22 -2.53 10.27 18.48
C CYS A 22 -2.59 9.16 19.54
N TYR A 23 -2.40 9.49 20.82
CA TYR A 23 -2.48 8.53 21.92
C TYR A 23 -3.90 8.00 22.15
N GLN A 24 -4.91 8.88 22.11
CA GLN A 24 -6.32 8.48 22.20
C GLN A 24 -6.73 7.63 21.00
N PHE A 25 -6.26 7.98 19.81
CA PHE A 25 -6.50 7.21 18.59
C PHE A 25 -5.87 5.81 18.69
N TYR A 26 -4.63 5.73 19.19
CA TYR A 26 -3.94 4.47 19.46
C TYR A 26 -4.70 3.60 20.48
N LEU A 27 -5.14 4.19 21.59
CA LEU A 27 -5.94 3.48 22.60
C LEU A 27 -7.29 3.02 22.07
N ALA A 28 -7.99 3.84 21.27
CA ALA A 28 -9.27 3.46 20.67
C ALA A 28 -9.11 2.27 19.72
N ILE A 29 -8.03 2.25 18.92
CA ILE A 29 -7.67 1.10 18.10
C ILE A 29 -7.41 -0.12 18.98
N ILE A 30 -6.62 0.00 20.04
CA ILE A 30 -6.37 -1.12 20.94
C ILE A 30 -7.65 -1.64 21.59
N ASN A 31 -8.51 -0.76 22.11
CA ASN A 31 -9.72 -1.17 22.81
C ASN A 31 -10.73 -1.85 21.88
N THR A 32 -10.87 -1.36 20.64
CA THR A 32 -11.69 -2.04 19.62
C THR A 32 -11.09 -3.39 19.23
N TYR A 33 -9.77 -3.55 19.29
CA TYR A 33 -9.09 -4.82 19.01
C TYR A 33 -9.13 -5.82 20.16
N ILE A 34 -9.00 -5.38 21.42
CA ILE A 34 -9.09 -6.22 22.63
C ILE A 34 -10.51 -6.81 22.74
N ASN A 35 -11.52 -6.07 22.29
CA ASN A 35 -12.87 -6.59 22.24
C ASN A 35 -12.98 -7.66 21.15
N LYS A 36 -12.99 -8.92 21.58
CA LYS A 36 -12.83 -10.18 20.81
C LYS A 36 -14.02 -10.49 19.88
N ASN A 37 -14.67 -9.48 19.32
CA ASN A 37 -15.71 -9.67 18.32
C ASN A 37 -15.08 -10.15 17.02
N SER A 38 -15.48 -11.32 16.53
CA SER A 38 -15.03 -11.90 15.24
C SER A 38 -15.50 -11.10 14.01
N ASN A 39 -16.35 -10.09 14.20
CA ASN A 39 -16.92 -9.32 13.11
C ASN A 39 -15.91 -8.29 12.57
N ILE A 40 -15.88 -8.16 11.25
CA ILE A 40 -15.05 -7.20 10.53
C ILE A 40 -15.61 -5.80 10.74
N THR A 41 -14.88 -4.98 11.49
CA THR A 41 -15.27 -3.59 11.78
C THR A 41 -14.97 -2.66 10.60
N VAL A 42 -15.55 -1.46 10.62
CA VAL A 42 -15.25 -0.42 9.61
C VAL A 42 -13.77 -0.04 9.63
N ILE A 43 -13.17 0.00 10.82
CA ILE A 43 -11.72 0.26 11.01
C ILE A 43 -10.91 -0.83 10.32
N ASP A 44 -11.29 -2.11 10.46
CA ASP A 44 -10.59 -3.21 9.81
C ASP A 44 -10.64 -3.12 8.28
N ARG A 45 -11.76 -2.64 7.72
CA ARG A 45 -11.95 -2.47 6.27
C ARG A 45 -11.04 -1.38 5.70
N PHE A 46 -11.01 -0.21 6.33
CA PHE A 46 -10.14 0.89 5.89
C PHE A 46 -8.67 0.61 6.18
N GLY A 47 -8.35 0.03 7.34
CA GLY A 47 -6.99 -0.38 7.69
C GLY A 47 -6.42 -1.43 6.72
N SER A 48 -7.26 -2.31 6.18
CA SER A 48 -6.88 -3.32 5.18
C SER A 48 -6.65 -2.76 3.77
N VAL A 49 -7.11 -1.52 3.47
CA VAL A 49 -6.86 -0.87 2.17
C VAL A 49 -5.46 -0.27 2.10
N LEU A 50 -4.97 0.30 3.19
CA LEU A 50 -3.69 1.02 3.25
C LEU A 50 -2.47 0.20 2.74
N PRO A 51 -2.31 -1.09 3.08
CA PRO A 51 -1.18 -1.89 2.62
C PRO A 51 -1.07 -1.98 1.10
N TYR A 52 -2.20 -1.95 0.37
CA TYR A 52 -2.23 -2.03 -1.09
C TYR A 52 -1.67 -0.76 -1.78
N GLY A 53 -1.42 0.32 -1.03
CA GLY A 53 -0.70 1.47 -1.57
C GLY A 53 0.73 1.13 -1.98
N LEU A 54 1.41 0.24 -1.25
CA LEU A 54 2.79 -0.17 -1.55
C LEU A 54 2.92 -0.86 -2.93
N PRO A 55 2.18 -1.95 -3.23
CA PRO A 55 2.23 -2.57 -4.56
C PRO A 55 1.73 -1.66 -5.70
N LEU A 56 0.86 -0.67 -5.37
CA LEU A 56 0.37 0.30 -6.36
C LEU A 56 1.49 1.24 -6.80
N LEU A 57 2.20 1.83 -5.85
CA LEU A 57 3.32 2.73 -6.13
C LEU A 57 4.44 1.99 -6.88
N GLU A 58 4.76 0.77 -6.46
CA GLU A 58 5.75 -0.08 -7.13
C GLU A 58 5.37 -0.35 -8.59
N GLY A 59 4.11 -0.70 -8.88
CA GLY A 59 3.67 -0.92 -10.25
C GLY A 59 3.58 0.35 -11.10
N LEU A 60 3.17 1.48 -10.52
CA LEU A 60 3.16 2.78 -11.21
C LEU A 60 4.58 3.23 -11.57
N GLN A 61 5.55 3.02 -10.67
CA GLN A 61 6.96 3.28 -10.96
C GLN A 61 7.48 2.37 -12.08
N ASN A 62 7.22 1.07 -12.00
CA ASN A 62 7.85 0.09 -12.87
C ASN A 62 7.29 0.09 -14.30
N PHE A 63 5.98 0.28 -14.45
CA PHE A 63 5.32 0.18 -15.76
C PHE A 63 4.68 1.51 -16.19
N GLY A 64 4.15 2.28 -15.23
CA GLY A 64 3.36 3.46 -15.53
C GLY A 64 4.11 4.51 -16.36
N GLN A 65 5.38 4.80 -16.03
CA GLN A 65 6.15 5.82 -16.73
C GLN A 65 6.31 5.57 -18.24
N GLN A 66 6.33 4.29 -18.65
CA GLN A 66 6.57 3.92 -20.04
C GLN A 66 5.30 3.93 -20.89
N ILE A 67 4.14 3.65 -20.31
CA ILE A 67 2.89 3.43 -21.06
C ILE A 67 1.93 4.63 -20.93
N LEU A 68 1.95 5.35 -19.81
CA LEU A 68 1.04 6.49 -19.62
C LEU A 68 1.18 7.63 -20.65
N PRO A 69 2.35 7.88 -21.26
CA PRO A 69 2.45 8.81 -22.39
C PRO A 69 1.56 8.45 -23.59
N ASP A 70 1.27 7.16 -23.79
CA ASP A 70 0.46 6.67 -24.91
C ASP A 70 -1.06 6.69 -24.60
N TYR A 71 -1.43 7.02 -23.36
CA TYR A 71 -2.83 7.10 -22.93
C TYR A 71 -3.47 8.46 -23.26
N PRO A 72 -4.81 8.53 -23.31
CA PRO A 72 -5.52 9.79 -23.54
C PRO A 72 -5.09 10.90 -22.58
N PHE A 73 -5.01 12.13 -23.09
CA PHE A 73 -4.50 13.29 -22.36
C PHE A 73 -5.22 13.55 -21.02
N SER A 74 -6.52 13.30 -20.94
CA SER A 74 -7.31 13.45 -19.71
C SER A 74 -6.81 12.54 -18.59
N LEU A 75 -6.49 11.29 -18.90
CA LEU A 75 -6.05 10.27 -17.96
C LEU A 75 -4.60 10.55 -17.52
N MET A 76 -3.75 10.95 -18.46
CA MET A 76 -2.39 11.39 -18.18
C MET A 76 -2.37 12.63 -17.26
N SER A 77 -3.27 13.61 -17.48
CA SER A 77 -3.40 14.79 -16.62
C SER A 77 -3.81 14.42 -15.19
N MET A 78 -4.79 13.51 -15.04
CA MET A 78 -5.21 13.02 -13.73
C MET A 78 -4.05 12.31 -13.00
N TYR A 79 -3.31 11.45 -13.69
CA TYR A 79 -2.14 10.79 -13.11
C TYR A 79 -1.07 11.80 -12.67
N LYS A 80 -0.73 12.76 -13.54
CA LYS A 80 0.28 13.79 -13.25
C LYS A 80 -0.07 14.63 -12.01
N LYS A 81 -1.36 14.93 -11.82
CA LYS A 81 -1.81 15.74 -10.69
C LYS A 81 -1.88 14.95 -9.38
N THR A 82 -2.30 13.68 -9.43
CA THR A 82 -2.63 12.90 -8.23
C THR A 82 -1.51 11.93 -7.83
N PHE A 83 -1.05 11.10 -8.75
CA PHE A 83 -0.14 9.98 -8.44
C PHE A 83 1.32 10.31 -8.71
N MET A 84 1.62 11.15 -9.72
CA MET A 84 3.01 11.43 -10.10
C MET A 84 3.85 12.02 -8.96
N PRO A 85 3.36 12.96 -8.10
CA PRO A 85 4.15 13.45 -6.97
C PRO A 85 4.51 12.33 -5.98
N LEU A 86 3.57 11.41 -5.71
CA LEU A 86 3.78 10.27 -4.84
C LEU A 86 4.77 9.28 -5.44
N VAL A 87 4.66 9.00 -6.74
CA VAL A 87 5.58 8.11 -7.46
C VAL A 87 6.98 8.71 -7.49
N ILE A 88 7.14 10.02 -7.74
CA ILE A 88 8.44 10.69 -7.70
C ILE A 88 9.05 10.61 -6.29
N PHE A 89 8.27 10.88 -5.25
CA PHE A 89 8.74 10.75 -3.87
C PHE A 89 9.20 9.32 -3.55
N TYR A 90 8.44 8.32 -4.01
CA TYR A 90 8.78 6.91 -3.85
C TYR A 90 10.05 6.51 -4.61
N VAL A 91 10.18 6.93 -5.88
CA VAL A 91 11.37 6.67 -6.72
C VAL A 91 12.63 7.31 -6.15
N THR A 92 12.52 8.52 -5.60
CA THR A 92 13.66 9.27 -5.03
C THR A 92 14.13 8.69 -3.70
N HIS A 93 13.29 7.93 -3.01
CA HIS A 93 13.60 7.31 -1.73
C HIS A 93 13.30 5.80 -1.76
N PRO A 94 14.05 5.01 -2.55
CA PRO A 94 13.77 3.58 -2.73
C PRO A 94 13.87 2.79 -1.42
N GLU A 95 14.68 3.25 -0.46
CA GLU A 95 14.80 2.72 0.91
C GLU A 95 13.43 2.66 1.63
N LEU A 96 12.52 3.60 1.33
CA LEU A 96 11.20 3.68 1.97
C LEU A 96 10.33 2.47 1.63
N ALA A 97 10.45 1.93 0.42
CA ALA A 97 9.72 0.73 0.03
C ALA A 97 10.05 -0.44 0.98
N PHE A 98 11.35 -0.61 1.24
CA PHE A 98 11.88 -1.62 2.13
C PHE A 98 11.46 -1.36 3.58
N ILE A 99 11.58 -0.12 4.07
CA ILE A 99 11.14 0.25 5.42
C ILE A 99 9.64 -0.01 5.61
N ILE A 100 8.79 0.42 4.67
CA ILE A 100 7.34 0.21 4.72
C ILE A 100 7.01 -1.28 4.73
N PHE A 101 7.69 -2.09 3.91
CA PHE A 101 7.56 -3.55 3.94
C PHE A 101 7.81 -4.12 5.33
N PHE A 102 8.92 -3.76 5.99
CA PHE A 102 9.23 -4.27 7.33
C PHE A 102 8.25 -3.76 8.38
N VAL A 103 7.84 -2.50 8.29
CA VAL A 103 6.84 -1.92 9.18
C VAL A 103 5.52 -2.67 9.07
N LEU A 104 5.01 -2.90 7.85
CA LEU A 104 3.78 -3.67 7.63
C LEU A 104 3.91 -5.10 8.15
N TYR A 105 5.03 -5.77 7.88
CA TYR A 105 5.28 -7.13 8.35
C TYR A 105 5.36 -7.22 9.88
N TYR A 106 6.14 -6.34 10.51
CA TYR A 106 6.34 -6.32 11.95
C TYR A 106 5.05 -6.01 12.71
N LEU A 107 4.28 -5.03 12.21
CA LEU A 107 3.07 -4.55 12.88
C LEU A 107 1.90 -5.53 12.77
N PHE A 108 1.72 -6.22 11.63
CA PHE A 108 0.49 -6.97 11.37
C PHE A 108 0.68 -8.46 11.09
N VAL A 109 1.88 -8.91 10.73
CA VAL A 109 2.11 -10.30 10.28
C VAL A 109 2.80 -11.13 11.35
N ARG A 110 3.75 -10.55 12.08
CA ARG A 110 4.54 -11.26 13.10
C ARG A 110 3.67 -11.87 14.19
N ALA A 111 3.97 -13.09 14.64
CA ALA A 111 3.22 -13.78 15.69
C ALA A 111 3.14 -13.01 17.02
N LYS A 112 4.22 -12.31 17.39
CA LYS A 112 4.28 -11.38 18.53
C LYS A 112 4.21 -9.93 18.02
N SER A 113 3.16 -9.60 17.28
CA SER A 113 2.95 -8.23 16.79
C SER A 113 2.50 -7.30 17.92
N PRO A 114 2.88 -6.01 17.88
CA PRO A 114 2.38 -5.01 18.83
C PRO A 114 0.89 -4.71 18.63
N ILE A 115 0.36 -4.93 17.43
CA ILE A 115 -1.07 -4.77 17.12
C ILE A 115 -1.76 -6.12 17.33
N PRO A 116 -2.94 -6.19 17.98
CA PRO A 116 -3.60 -7.47 18.22
C PRO A 116 -4.00 -8.14 16.90
N SER A 117 -3.86 -9.46 16.83
CA SER A 117 -3.99 -10.20 15.57
C SER A 117 -5.44 -10.26 15.09
N ARG A 118 -5.77 -9.50 14.03
CA ARG A 118 -7.02 -9.62 13.27
C ARG A 118 -6.77 -10.41 11.98
N PRO A 119 -7.39 -11.59 11.79
CA PRO A 119 -7.15 -12.41 10.59
C PRO A 119 -7.42 -11.68 9.27
N PHE A 120 -8.45 -10.82 9.25
CA PHE A 120 -8.82 -10.06 8.06
C PHE A 120 -7.74 -9.07 7.61
N ILE A 121 -7.18 -8.31 8.55
CA ILE A 121 -6.10 -7.36 8.24
C ILE A 121 -4.81 -8.10 7.92
N ARG A 122 -4.47 -9.13 8.70
CA ARG A 122 -3.28 -9.94 8.46
C ARG A 122 -3.29 -10.55 7.05
N PHE A 123 -4.44 -11.02 6.59
CA PHE A 123 -4.62 -11.49 5.21
C PHE A 123 -4.36 -10.39 4.17
N ASN A 124 -5.00 -9.22 4.32
CA ASN A 124 -4.84 -8.15 3.33
C ASN A 124 -3.41 -7.57 3.32
N VAL A 125 -2.76 -7.47 4.49
CA VAL A 125 -1.35 -7.06 4.59
C VAL A 125 -0.44 -8.07 3.90
N LEU A 126 -0.59 -9.37 4.18
CA LEU A 126 0.20 -10.41 3.52
C LEU A 126 -0.03 -10.43 2.00
N GLN A 127 -1.26 -10.25 1.55
CA GLN A 127 -1.59 -10.21 0.13
C GLN A 127 -0.98 -8.98 -0.56
N ALA A 128 -1.04 -7.81 0.07
CA ALA A 128 -0.40 -6.59 -0.42
C ALA A 128 1.13 -6.74 -0.50
N ILE A 129 1.74 -7.36 0.52
CA ILE A 129 3.17 -7.67 0.55
C ILE A 129 3.54 -8.62 -0.60
N LEU A 130 2.77 -9.69 -0.81
CA LEU A 130 3.04 -10.64 -1.89
C LEU A 130 2.91 -9.98 -3.27
N LEU A 131 1.88 -9.16 -3.47
CA LEU A 131 1.71 -8.37 -4.69
C LEU A 131 2.87 -7.39 -4.91
N PHE A 132 3.38 -6.77 -3.83
CA PHE A 132 4.54 -5.87 -3.91
C PHE A 132 5.78 -6.63 -4.39
N LEU A 133 6.06 -7.80 -3.81
CA LEU A 133 7.18 -8.64 -4.22
C LEU A 133 7.06 -9.10 -5.67
N ILE A 134 5.87 -9.55 -6.08
CA ILE A 134 5.60 -9.96 -7.48
C ILE A 134 5.82 -8.79 -8.44
N ASN A 135 5.28 -7.60 -8.11
CA ASN A 135 5.42 -6.42 -8.96
C ASN A 135 6.87 -5.95 -9.06
N SER A 136 7.63 -6.03 -7.97
CA SER A 136 9.05 -5.68 -7.96
C SER A 136 9.88 -6.66 -8.79
N LEU A 137 9.59 -7.96 -8.70
CA LEU A 137 10.22 -9.00 -9.52
C LEU A 137 9.91 -8.81 -11.01
N LEU A 138 8.63 -8.61 -11.36
CA LEU A 138 8.21 -8.38 -12.74
C LEU A 138 8.81 -7.09 -13.32
N GLY A 139 8.83 -6.01 -12.53
CA GLY A 139 9.44 -4.74 -12.92
C GLY A 139 10.95 -4.85 -13.14
N SER A 140 11.65 -5.54 -12.24
CA SER A 140 13.09 -5.82 -12.40
C SER A 140 13.37 -6.69 -13.62
N ALA A 141 12.59 -7.74 -13.82
CA ALA A 141 12.73 -8.63 -14.98
C ALA A 141 12.50 -7.87 -16.29
N PHE A 142 11.47 -7.04 -16.35
CA PHE A 142 11.20 -6.21 -17.53
C PHE A 142 12.32 -5.20 -17.78
N ARG A 143 12.83 -4.53 -16.73
CA ARG A 143 13.96 -3.58 -16.88
C ARG A 143 15.23 -4.24 -17.40
N ALA A 144 15.49 -5.49 -17.02
CA ALA A 144 16.64 -6.27 -17.46
C ALA A 144 16.57 -6.68 -18.95
N LEU A 145 15.41 -6.57 -19.59
CA LEU A 145 15.28 -6.86 -21.03
C LEU A 145 16.02 -5.81 -21.89
N PRO A 146 16.48 -6.20 -23.10
CA PRO A 146 17.13 -5.29 -24.04
C PRO A 146 16.28 -4.07 -24.36
N MET A 147 16.93 -2.91 -24.58
CA MET A 147 16.23 -1.66 -24.88
C MET A 147 15.39 -1.76 -26.14
N GLU A 148 15.92 -2.42 -27.18
CA GLU A 148 15.23 -2.70 -28.46
C GLU A 148 13.90 -3.41 -28.23
N PHE A 149 13.87 -4.40 -27.33
CA PHE A 149 12.64 -5.11 -27.00
C PHE A 149 11.67 -4.20 -26.25
N LYS A 150 12.13 -3.44 -25.25
CA LYS A 150 11.26 -2.60 -24.41
C LYS A 150 10.50 -1.54 -25.21
N VAL A 151 11.14 -0.94 -26.22
CA VAL A 151 10.50 0.07 -27.09
C VAL A 151 9.75 -0.54 -28.28
N SER A 152 9.91 -1.83 -28.53
CA SER A 152 9.15 -2.53 -29.57
C SER A 152 7.67 -2.62 -29.23
N LEU A 153 6.85 -2.87 -30.24
CA LEU A 153 5.42 -3.10 -30.10
C LEU A 153 5.13 -4.24 -29.09
N TYR A 154 5.90 -5.33 -29.13
CA TYR A 154 5.74 -6.45 -28.19
C TYR A 154 6.10 -6.06 -26.75
N GLY A 155 7.16 -5.27 -26.57
CA GLY A 155 7.55 -4.75 -25.26
C GLY A 155 6.50 -3.82 -24.66
N LEU A 156 5.91 -2.94 -25.47
CA LEU A 156 4.83 -2.06 -25.05
C LEU A 156 3.55 -2.83 -24.70
N ILE A 157 3.18 -3.85 -25.48
CA ILE A 157 2.04 -4.74 -25.15
C ILE A 157 2.30 -5.43 -23.81
N LEU A 158 3.48 -6.02 -23.61
CA LEU A 158 3.83 -6.69 -22.36
C LEU A 158 3.80 -5.71 -21.17
N CYS A 159 4.39 -4.53 -21.33
CA CYS A 159 4.39 -3.52 -20.27
C CYS A 159 2.95 -3.11 -19.92
N ASN A 160 2.11 -2.89 -20.94
CA ASN A 160 0.71 -2.53 -20.76
C ASN A 160 -0.11 -3.63 -20.06
N THR A 161 0.09 -4.91 -20.42
CA THR A 161 -0.61 -6.02 -19.75
C THR A 161 -0.18 -6.16 -18.29
N LEU A 162 1.11 -5.99 -17.99
CA LEU A 162 1.62 -5.98 -16.62
C LEU A 162 1.06 -4.80 -15.82
N PHE A 163 0.96 -3.62 -16.42
CA PHE A 163 0.36 -2.46 -15.77
C PHE A 163 -1.11 -2.68 -15.42
N TRP A 164 -1.91 -3.22 -16.36
CA TRP A 164 -3.30 -3.58 -16.09
C TRP A 164 -3.44 -4.69 -15.05
N PHE A 165 -2.55 -5.68 -15.07
CA PHE A 165 -2.50 -6.71 -14.03
C PHE A 165 -2.35 -6.07 -12.64
N VAL A 166 -1.42 -5.12 -12.47
CA VAL A 166 -1.26 -4.40 -11.19
C VAL A 166 -2.52 -3.63 -10.82
N LEU A 167 -3.03 -2.80 -11.73
CA LEU A 167 -4.19 -1.94 -11.43
C LEU A 167 -5.43 -2.76 -11.07
N LEU A 168 -5.74 -3.81 -11.83
CA LEU A 168 -6.94 -4.63 -11.62
C LEU A 168 -6.85 -5.44 -10.33
N THR A 169 -5.69 -6.05 -10.04
CA THR A 169 -5.52 -6.84 -8.80
C THR A 169 -5.62 -5.97 -7.55
N ILE A 170 -5.05 -4.76 -7.58
CA ILE A 170 -5.13 -3.81 -6.49
C ILE A 170 -6.55 -3.28 -6.33
N LEU A 171 -7.18 -2.81 -7.40
CA LEU A 171 -8.54 -2.28 -7.37
C LEU A 171 -9.54 -3.33 -6.88
N TYR A 172 -9.43 -4.56 -7.38
CA TYR A 172 -10.24 -5.69 -6.91
C TYR A 172 -10.04 -5.95 -5.40
N SER A 173 -8.80 -5.91 -4.93
CA SER A 173 -8.47 -6.13 -3.51
C SER A 173 -9.02 -5.02 -2.62
N VAL A 174 -8.89 -3.77 -3.05
CA VAL A 174 -9.42 -2.60 -2.33
C VAL A 174 -10.94 -2.66 -2.23
N ILE A 175 -11.64 -2.94 -3.33
CA ILE A 175 -13.11 -3.07 -3.32
C ILE A 175 -13.54 -4.19 -2.37
N LYS A 176 -12.89 -5.36 -2.44
CA LYS A 176 -13.22 -6.48 -1.53
C LYS A 176 -12.93 -6.15 -0.07
N SER A 177 -11.84 -5.45 0.20
CA SER A 177 -11.51 -4.96 1.54
C SER A 177 -12.58 -4.03 2.10
N LEU A 178 -13.07 -3.06 1.29
CA LEU A 178 -14.14 -2.14 1.67
C LEU A 178 -15.49 -2.84 1.89
N LEU A 179 -15.77 -3.90 1.15
CA LEU A 179 -16.94 -4.76 1.37
C LEU A 179 -16.79 -5.68 2.60
N GLY A 180 -15.62 -5.74 3.23
CA GLY A 180 -15.34 -6.65 4.35
C GLY A 180 -15.24 -8.11 3.90
N SER A 181 -14.77 -8.36 2.68
CA SER A 181 -14.60 -9.70 2.11
C SER A 181 -13.14 -9.96 1.72
N TYR A 182 -12.70 -11.21 1.82
CA TYR A 182 -11.37 -11.61 1.35
C TYR A 182 -11.31 -11.59 -0.19
N ALA A 183 -10.36 -10.85 -0.74
CA ALA A 183 -10.05 -10.90 -2.16
C ALA A 183 -9.55 -12.31 -2.54
N ARG A 184 -9.99 -12.83 -3.69
CA ARG A 184 -9.62 -14.16 -4.20
C ARG A 184 -8.86 -14.00 -5.51
N ILE A 185 -7.58 -13.68 -5.40
CA ILE A 185 -6.65 -13.69 -6.52
C ILE A 185 -6.08 -15.12 -6.65
N PRO A 186 -6.20 -15.78 -7.80
CA PRO A 186 -5.65 -17.11 -8.01
C PRO A 186 -4.16 -17.18 -7.65
N VAL A 187 -3.72 -18.28 -7.06
CA VAL A 187 -2.35 -18.52 -6.57
C VAL A 187 -1.94 -17.62 -5.40
N ILE A 188 -2.07 -16.31 -5.53
CA ILE A 188 -1.67 -15.29 -4.54
C ILE A 188 -2.47 -15.45 -3.24
N SER A 189 -3.80 -15.41 -3.31
CA SER A 189 -4.63 -15.53 -2.10
C SER A 189 -4.57 -16.92 -1.48
N GLN A 190 -4.21 -17.96 -2.26
CA GLN A 190 -4.00 -19.30 -1.74
C GLN A 190 -2.69 -19.38 -0.95
N ALA A 191 -1.61 -18.83 -1.49
CA ALA A 191 -0.32 -18.74 -0.81
C ALA A 191 -0.43 -17.98 0.52
N VAL A 192 -1.17 -16.86 0.54
CA VAL A 192 -1.42 -16.10 1.76
C VAL A 192 -2.18 -16.92 2.81
N LYS A 193 -3.19 -17.69 2.42
CA LYS A 193 -3.94 -18.55 3.36
C LYS A 193 -3.02 -19.60 3.99
N ILE A 194 -2.21 -20.29 3.18
CA ILE A 194 -1.24 -21.28 3.67
C ILE A 194 -0.31 -20.65 4.70
N GLN A 195 0.16 -19.43 4.47
CA GLN A 195 1.05 -18.72 5.40
C GLN A 195 0.37 -18.27 6.71
N ILE A 196 -0.94 -18.10 6.71
CA ILE A 196 -1.71 -17.74 7.91
C ILE A 196 -2.07 -18.99 8.70
N ASP A 197 -2.40 -20.07 7.99
CA ASP A 197 -2.83 -21.35 8.55
C ASP A 197 -1.64 -22.23 8.99
N SER A 198 -0.41 -21.90 8.55
CA SER A 198 0.81 -22.55 9.03
C SER A 198 1.03 -22.23 10.53
N PRO A 199 1.21 -23.26 11.38
CA PRO A 199 1.37 -23.10 12.83
C PRO A 199 2.61 -22.28 13.25
#